data_AF-A0A7W0MXV6-F1
#
_entry.id   AF-A0A7W0MXV6-F1
#
_cell.length_a   1.000
_cell.length_b   1.000
_cell.length_c   1.000
_cell.angle_alpha   90.00
_cell.angle_beta   90.00
_cell.angle_gamma   90.00
#
_symmetry.space_group_name_H-M   'P 1'
#
loop_
_entity.id
_entity.type
_entity.pdbx_description
1 polymer ?
#
loop_
_entity_poly.entity_id
_entity_poly.type
_entity_poly.pdbx_seq_one_letter_code
_entity_poly.pdbx_strand_id
1 'polypeptide(L)'
;RGVRRRIVEQLTRSHVEIPAVTFVEECDFTGIDLRRLMPLVLEATASSLQAFPELNARLEGDEIVYLDRYDLGVAVQTPQGLLVPVVRGCDTASLDELDAEVRRLAEGARAGTLMAEDLRDSTFTVTSAGKLGGLLVTPLVNHPEVGILGIHRIAPRPVVQDGEVVVRTVGNVSVTFDHRVVDGARAAEFTLDVIATLEGPGVSPAPRQH
;
A
#
# COMPACT_ATOMS: atom_id res chain seq x y z
N ARG A 1 -6.37 9.57 26.31
CA ARG A 1 -6.93 8.25 26.73
C ARG A 1 -7.90 7.64 25.68
N GLY A 2 -8.61 8.42 24.85
CA GLY A 2 -9.53 7.87 23.83
C GLY A 2 -8.89 7.40 22.50
N VAL A 3 -7.94 8.14 21.92
CA VAL A 3 -7.34 7.78 20.60
C VAL A 3 -6.54 6.48 20.66
N ARG A 4 -5.61 6.35 21.61
CA ARG A 4 -4.81 5.13 21.81
C ARG A 4 -5.67 3.89 22.07
N ARG A 5 -6.79 4.04 22.78
CA ARG A 5 -7.75 2.95 23.02
C ARG A 5 -8.40 2.50 21.71
N ARG A 6 -8.87 3.42 20.87
CA ARG A 6 -9.44 3.11 19.55
C ARG A 6 -8.45 2.41 18.63
N ILE A 7 -7.18 2.84 18.64
CA ILE A 7 -6.11 2.15 17.89
C ILE A 7 -5.95 0.71 18.37
N VAL A 8 -5.91 0.48 19.68
CA VAL A 8 -5.82 -0.88 20.24
C VAL A 8 -7.02 -1.72 19.84
N GLU A 9 -8.25 -1.20 19.99
CA GLU A 9 -9.48 -1.90 19.61
C GLU A 9 -9.47 -2.27 18.11
N GLN A 10 -9.06 -1.35 17.24
CA GLN A 10 -8.95 -1.56 15.79
C GLN A 10 -7.92 -2.63 15.43
N LEU A 11 -6.71 -2.56 15.99
CA LEU A 11 -5.64 -3.52 15.71
C LEU A 11 -5.97 -4.90 16.26
N THR A 12 -6.53 -4.99 17.46
CA THR A 12 -7.00 -6.26 18.04
C THR A 12 -8.09 -6.87 17.17
N ARG A 13 -9.06 -6.06 16.71
CA ARG A 13 -10.13 -6.53 15.83
C ARG A 13 -9.58 -7.08 14.53
N SER A 14 -8.74 -6.31 13.84
CA SER A 14 -8.08 -6.75 12.59
C SER A 14 -7.36 -8.08 12.78
N HIS A 15 -6.55 -8.23 13.83
CA HIS A 15 -5.78 -9.45 14.06
C HIS A 15 -6.64 -10.68 14.39
N VAL A 16 -7.77 -10.48 15.08
CA VAL A 16 -8.68 -11.58 15.45
C VAL A 16 -9.59 -11.98 14.29
N GLU A 17 -10.11 -11.00 13.54
CA GLU A 17 -11.11 -11.23 12.51
C GLU A 17 -10.52 -11.61 11.17
N ILE A 18 -9.28 -11.22 10.85
CA ILE A 18 -8.69 -11.37 9.52
C ILE A 18 -7.59 -12.44 9.54
N PRO A 19 -7.81 -13.62 8.93
CA PRO A 19 -6.77 -14.60 8.64
C PRO A 19 -5.83 -14.07 7.55
N ALA A 20 -4.93 -13.17 7.94
CA ALA A 20 -4.08 -12.43 7.02
C ALA A 20 -2.91 -13.26 6.50
N VAL A 21 -2.63 -13.14 5.20
CA VAL A 21 -1.40 -13.65 4.56
C VAL A 21 -0.69 -12.51 3.85
N THR A 22 0.64 -12.55 3.85
CA THR A 22 1.47 -11.55 3.17
C THR A 22 2.23 -12.18 2.01
N PHE A 23 2.05 -11.62 0.81
CA PHE A 23 2.90 -11.86 -0.35
C PHE A 23 3.92 -10.73 -0.47
N VAL A 24 5.14 -11.02 -0.94
CA VAL A 24 6.25 -10.07 -1.05
C VAL A 24 6.99 -10.33 -2.34
N GLU A 25 7.34 -9.26 -3.06
CA GLU A 25 8.17 -9.30 -4.25
C GLU A 25 9.15 -8.11 -4.29
N GLU A 26 10.25 -8.24 -5.03
CA GLU A 26 11.18 -7.15 -5.30
C GLU A 26 10.67 -6.24 -6.43
N CYS A 27 10.96 -4.95 -6.32
CA CYS A 27 10.68 -3.93 -7.33
C CYS A 27 11.94 -3.12 -7.59
N ASP A 28 12.26 -2.93 -8.87
CA ASP A 28 13.34 -2.04 -9.30
C ASP A 28 12.84 -0.59 -9.35
N PHE A 29 13.19 0.20 -8.34
CA PHE A 29 12.88 1.63 -8.27
C PHE A 29 13.90 2.48 -9.04
N THR A 30 14.81 1.88 -9.83
CA THR A 30 15.76 2.62 -10.64
C THR A 30 15.05 3.50 -11.67
N GLY A 31 15.28 4.80 -11.62
CA GLY A 31 14.65 5.78 -12.51
C GLY A 31 13.33 6.34 -12.00
N ILE A 32 12.78 5.81 -10.90
CA ILE A 32 11.58 6.36 -10.25
C ILE A 32 11.96 7.58 -9.41
N ASP A 33 11.25 8.71 -9.57
CA ASP A 33 11.44 9.87 -8.68
C ASP A 33 10.87 9.54 -7.30
N LEU A 34 11.76 9.13 -6.39
CA LEU A 34 11.38 8.77 -5.02
C LEU A 34 10.73 9.92 -4.24
N ARG A 35 10.83 11.18 -4.69
CA ARG A 35 10.09 12.31 -4.08
C ARG A 35 8.60 12.26 -4.40
N ARG A 36 8.22 11.59 -5.50
CA ARG A 36 6.84 11.33 -5.93
C ARG A 36 6.42 9.87 -5.69
N LEU A 37 7.16 9.12 -4.87
CA LEU A 37 6.90 7.70 -4.65
C LEU A 37 5.46 7.43 -4.18
N MET A 38 4.98 8.16 -3.18
CA MET A 38 3.65 7.92 -2.63
C MET A 38 2.53 8.17 -3.66
N PRO A 39 2.45 9.32 -4.37
CA PRO A 39 1.42 9.50 -5.39
C PRO A 39 1.53 8.49 -6.54
N LEU A 40 2.74 8.08 -6.96
CA LEU A 40 2.93 7.03 -7.97
C LEU A 40 2.39 5.67 -7.48
N VAL A 41 2.64 5.32 -6.22
CA VAL A 41 2.12 4.09 -5.62
C VAL A 41 0.61 4.14 -5.49
N LEU A 42 0.02 5.28 -5.12
CA LEU A 42 -1.43 5.44 -5.04
C LEU A 42 -2.10 5.27 -6.41
N GLU A 43 -1.56 5.91 -7.45
CA GLU A 43 -2.04 5.79 -8.83
C GLU A 43 -1.93 4.33 -9.32
N ALA A 44 -0.75 3.70 -9.18
CA ALA A 44 -0.55 2.31 -9.58
C ALA A 44 -1.46 1.34 -8.82
N THR A 45 -1.63 1.55 -7.52
CA THR A 45 -2.53 0.75 -6.66
C THR A 45 -3.97 0.91 -7.11
N ALA A 46 -4.47 2.14 -7.29
CA ALA A 46 -5.85 2.39 -7.70
C ALA A 46 -6.14 1.82 -9.10
N SER A 47 -5.21 1.95 -10.04
CA SER A 47 -5.29 1.32 -11.37
C SER A 47 -5.37 -0.20 -11.26
N SER A 48 -4.49 -0.82 -10.47
CA SER A 48 -4.47 -2.27 -10.29
C SER A 48 -5.77 -2.75 -9.63
N LEU A 49 -6.26 -2.08 -8.58
CA LEU A 49 -7.50 -2.46 -7.89
C LEU A 49 -8.73 -2.55 -8.82
N GLN A 50 -8.75 -1.83 -9.95
CA GLN A 50 -9.82 -1.97 -10.96
C GLN A 50 -9.81 -3.36 -11.65
N ALA A 51 -8.63 -3.95 -11.85
CA ALA A 51 -8.46 -5.30 -12.40
C ALA A 51 -8.52 -6.40 -11.33
N PHE A 52 -8.40 -6.02 -10.05
CA PHE A 52 -8.43 -6.92 -8.88
C PHE A 52 -9.47 -6.44 -7.85
N PRO A 53 -10.76 -6.34 -8.21
CA PRO A 53 -11.79 -5.72 -7.37
C PRO A 53 -12.02 -6.43 -6.03
N GLU A 54 -11.65 -7.70 -5.90
CA GLU A 54 -11.70 -8.47 -4.65
C GLU A 54 -10.79 -7.89 -3.55
N LEU A 55 -9.71 -7.18 -3.92
CA LEU A 55 -8.87 -6.46 -2.97
C LEU A 55 -9.49 -5.11 -2.57
N ASN A 56 -10.39 -4.55 -3.39
CA ASN A 56 -11.17 -3.35 -3.10
C ASN A 56 -12.60 -3.71 -2.64
N ALA A 57 -12.69 -4.63 -1.68
CA ALA A 57 -13.94 -5.14 -1.15
C ALA A 57 -13.97 -5.10 0.38
N ARG A 58 -15.09 -5.54 0.95
CA ARG A 58 -15.28 -5.81 2.38
C ARG A 58 -15.93 -7.18 2.55
N LEU A 59 -15.60 -7.87 3.63
CA LEU A 59 -16.34 -9.06 4.05
C LEU A 59 -17.42 -8.64 5.06
N GLU A 60 -18.68 -8.73 4.66
CA GLU A 60 -19.83 -8.42 5.52
C GLU A 60 -20.58 -9.70 5.86
N GLY A 61 -20.28 -10.27 7.04
CA GLY A 61 -20.74 -11.61 7.38
C GLY A 61 -20.03 -12.64 6.52
N ASP A 62 -20.78 -13.33 5.66
CA ASP A 62 -20.27 -14.33 4.72
C ASP A 62 -20.28 -13.82 3.26
N GLU A 63 -20.63 -12.55 3.04
CA GLU A 63 -20.76 -11.96 1.70
C GLU A 63 -19.61 -10.99 1.41
N ILE A 64 -19.11 -11.04 0.17
CA ILE A 64 -18.09 -10.11 -0.33
C ILE A 64 -18.79 -8.92 -0.98
N VAL A 65 -18.58 -7.73 -0.43
CA VAL A 65 -19.13 -6.46 -0.93
C VAL A 65 -18.04 -5.69 -1.66
N TYR A 66 -18.14 -5.64 -2.99
CA TYR A 66 -17.24 -4.88 -3.85
C TYR A 66 -17.52 -3.38 -3.77
N LEU A 67 -16.46 -2.57 -3.81
CA LEU A 67 -16.55 -1.11 -3.74
C LEU A 67 -16.21 -0.47 -5.10
N ASP A 68 -16.96 0.56 -5.47
CA ASP A 68 -16.86 1.29 -6.73
C ASP A 68 -16.09 2.62 -6.60
N ARG A 69 -15.43 2.83 -5.45
CA ARG A 69 -14.57 3.97 -5.17
C ARG A 69 -13.18 3.49 -4.76
N TYR A 70 -12.18 4.31 -5.04
CA TYR A 70 -10.76 4.01 -4.79
C TYR A 70 -10.18 5.04 -3.84
N ASP A 71 -10.70 5.03 -2.61
CA ASP A 71 -10.29 5.93 -1.53
C ASP A 71 -9.21 5.23 -0.70
N LEU A 72 -7.95 5.61 -0.91
CA LEU A 72 -6.82 4.88 -0.36
C LEU A 72 -6.34 5.50 0.96
N GLY A 73 -6.33 4.70 2.02
CA GLY A 73 -5.71 5.05 3.29
C GLY A 73 -4.19 5.12 3.15
N VAL A 74 -3.55 6.14 3.72
CA VAL A 74 -2.08 6.28 3.73
C VAL A 74 -1.60 6.28 5.16
N ALA A 75 -0.80 5.29 5.54
CA ALA A 75 -0.27 5.21 6.89
C ALA A 75 0.79 6.32 7.15
N VAL A 76 0.49 7.22 8.09
CA VAL A 76 1.37 8.34 8.48
C VAL A 76 1.78 8.20 9.94
N GLN A 77 3.09 8.10 10.18
CA GLN A 77 3.64 8.11 11.53
C GLN A 77 3.61 9.53 12.12
N THR A 78 2.99 9.68 13.30
CA THR A 78 2.95 10.93 14.06
C THR A 78 3.53 10.72 15.47
N PRO A 79 3.80 11.80 16.23
CA PRO A 79 4.20 11.69 17.63
C PRO A 79 3.18 10.97 18.53
N GLN A 80 1.90 10.99 18.15
CA GLN A 80 0.80 10.40 18.93
C GLN A 80 0.49 8.95 18.52
N GLY A 81 1.12 8.45 17.45
CA GLY A 81 0.94 7.10 16.94
C GLY A 81 0.81 7.08 15.41
N LEU A 82 0.41 5.93 14.88
CA LEU A 82 0.09 5.80 13.45
C LEU A 82 -1.32 6.33 13.20
N LEU A 83 -1.48 7.21 12.22
CA LEU A 83 -2.77 7.62 11.67
C LEU A 83 -2.88 7.11 10.23
N VAL A 84 -4.10 6.90 9.75
CA VAL A 84 -4.37 6.48 8.36
C VAL A 84 -5.34 7.49 7.74
N PRO A 85 -4.86 8.68 7.33
CA PRO A 85 -5.65 9.58 6.50
C PRO A 85 -5.98 8.96 5.13
N VAL A 86 -7.06 9.41 4.51
CA VAL A 86 -7.60 8.84 3.27
C VAL A 86 -7.45 9.83 2.12
N VAL A 87 -6.74 9.42 1.07
CA VAL A 87 -6.69 10.11 -0.21
C VAL A 87 -7.87 9.64 -1.04
N ARG A 88 -8.72 10.55 -1.49
CA ARG A 88 -9.99 10.21 -2.16
C ARG A 88 -9.86 10.20 -3.68
N GLY A 89 -10.61 9.33 -4.34
CA GLY A 89 -10.70 9.28 -5.81
C GLY A 89 -9.36 9.02 -6.50
N CYS A 90 -8.54 8.13 -5.96
CA CYS A 90 -7.19 7.86 -6.48
C CYS A 90 -7.18 7.30 -7.91
N ASP A 91 -8.31 6.80 -8.41
CA ASP A 91 -8.51 6.28 -9.76
C ASP A 91 -8.70 7.38 -10.81
N THR A 92 -9.07 8.59 -10.40
CA THR A 92 -9.37 9.71 -11.32
C THR A 92 -8.49 10.93 -11.10
N ALA A 93 -7.88 11.07 -9.92
CA ALA A 93 -6.98 12.16 -9.61
C ALA A 93 -5.69 12.09 -10.44
N SER A 94 -5.22 13.24 -10.90
CA SER A 94 -3.90 13.38 -11.50
C SER A 94 -2.79 13.19 -10.46
N LEU A 95 -1.59 12.83 -10.93
CA LEU A 95 -0.43 12.65 -10.06
C LEU A 95 -0.08 13.91 -9.23
N ASP A 96 -0.34 15.11 -9.78
CA ASP A 96 -0.12 16.39 -9.08
C ASP A 96 -1.18 16.62 -7.99
N GLU A 97 -2.44 16.25 -8.22
CA GLU A 97 -3.50 16.28 -7.21
C GLU A 97 -3.22 15.29 -6.08
N LEU A 98 -2.78 14.06 -6.42
CA LEU A 98 -2.37 13.06 -5.44
C LEU A 98 -1.18 13.55 -4.58
N ASP A 99 -0.16 14.15 -5.20
CA ASP A 99 1.01 14.70 -4.48
C ASP A 99 0.61 15.83 -3.52
N ALA A 100 -0.25 16.75 -3.97
CA ALA A 100 -0.76 17.84 -3.14
C ALA A 100 -1.57 17.31 -1.95
N GLU A 101 -2.44 16.33 -2.18
CA GLU A 101 -3.31 15.78 -1.14
C GLU A 101 -2.53 14.96 -0.10
N VAL A 102 -1.59 14.12 -0.54
CA VAL A 102 -0.68 13.40 0.36
C VAL A 102 0.10 14.37 1.26
N ARG A 103 0.57 15.50 0.73
CA ARG A 103 1.26 16.52 1.53
C ARG A 103 0.33 17.17 2.54
N ARG A 104 -0.87 17.61 2.12
CA ARG A 104 -1.89 18.19 3.00
C ARG A 104 -2.20 17.27 4.16
N LEU A 105 -2.46 15.99 3.88
CA LEU A 105 -2.80 14.98 4.88
C LEU A 105 -1.63 14.66 5.81
N ALA A 106 -0.40 14.57 5.28
CA ALA A 106 0.79 14.32 6.09
C ALA A 106 1.10 15.49 7.05
N GLU A 107 0.95 16.73 6.58
CA GLU A 107 1.10 17.93 7.41
C GLU A 107 0.01 18.00 8.47
N GLY A 108 -1.24 17.80 8.08
CA GLY A 108 -2.38 17.78 9.00
C GLY A 108 -2.26 16.68 10.06
N ALA A 109 -1.77 15.50 9.70
CA ALA A 109 -1.54 14.39 10.63
C ALA A 109 -0.50 14.76 11.70
N ARG A 110 0.62 15.37 11.28
CA ARG A 110 1.69 15.81 12.20
C ARG A 110 1.25 16.99 13.06
N ALA A 111 0.45 17.90 12.52
CA ALA A 111 -0.09 19.06 13.22
C ALA A 111 -1.30 18.73 14.12
N GLY A 112 -1.92 17.56 13.93
CA GLY A 112 -3.13 17.16 14.64
C GLY A 112 -4.37 17.95 14.22
N THR A 113 -4.41 18.42 12.96
CA THR A 113 -5.48 19.27 12.41
C THR A 113 -6.38 18.55 11.42
N LEU A 114 -6.21 17.23 11.24
CA LEU A 114 -7.08 16.43 10.38
C LEU A 114 -8.51 16.41 10.91
N MET A 115 -9.46 16.47 9.97
CA MET A 115 -10.87 16.32 10.26
C MET A 115 -11.22 14.83 10.42
N ALA A 116 -12.39 14.56 11.03
CA ALA A 116 -12.85 13.18 11.19
C ALA A 116 -13.09 12.47 9.85
N GLU A 117 -13.48 13.23 8.82
CA GLU A 117 -13.67 12.75 7.45
C GLU A 117 -12.35 12.41 6.74
N ASP A 118 -11.24 13.02 7.13
CA ASP A 118 -9.92 12.67 6.57
C ASP A 118 -9.47 11.27 7.02
N LEU A 119 -10.08 10.70 8.08
CA LEU A 119 -9.59 9.50 8.78
C LEU A 119 -10.54 8.30 8.66
N ARG A 120 -11.47 8.32 7.71
CA ARG A 120 -12.55 7.32 7.61
C ARG A 120 -12.84 6.91 6.18
N ASP A 121 -13.37 5.70 6.07
CA ASP A 121 -13.98 5.12 4.88
C ASP A 121 -13.04 4.88 3.69
N SER A 122 -11.77 4.63 3.98
CA SER A 122 -10.85 4.01 3.01
C SER A 122 -11.38 2.64 2.56
N THR A 123 -10.98 2.26 1.35
CA THR A 123 -11.33 0.99 0.71
C THR A 123 -10.15 0.03 0.64
N PHE A 124 -8.94 0.58 0.67
CA PHE A 124 -7.67 -0.14 0.73
C PHE A 124 -6.60 0.76 1.36
N THR A 125 -5.56 0.19 1.97
CA THR A 125 -4.49 0.97 2.62
C THR A 125 -3.15 0.79 1.91
N VAL A 126 -2.38 1.87 1.81
CA VAL A 126 -0.97 1.89 1.42
C VAL A 126 -0.15 2.35 2.62
N THR A 127 0.96 1.66 2.87
CA THR A 127 1.94 2.04 3.90
C THR A 127 3.34 2.09 3.32
N SER A 128 4.11 3.09 3.73
CA SER A 128 5.54 3.16 3.44
C SER A 128 6.29 3.53 4.71
N ALA A 129 7.15 2.62 5.17
CA ALA A 129 7.97 2.86 6.36
C ALA A 129 9.25 3.66 6.04
N GLY A 130 9.50 3.99 4.77
CA GLY A 130 10.65 4.78 4.32
C GLY A 130 12.00 4.19 4.79
N LYS A 131 12.92 5.06 5.21
CA LYS A 131 14.25 4.67 5.72
C LYS A 131 14.21 3.87 7.04
N LEU A 132 13.12 3.99 7.80
CA LEU A 132 12.87 3.22 9.01
C LEU A 132 12.23 1.86 8.70
N GLY A 133 11.78 1.67 7.45
CA GLY A 133 11.32 0.39 6.95
C GLY A 133 12.42 -0.63 7.06
N GLY A 134 12.11 -1.74 7.70
CA GLY A 134 12.99 -2.91 7.72
C GLY A 134 13.17 -3.48 6.31
N LEU A 135 13.78 -4.67 6.25
CA LEU A 135 13.80 -5.41 4.98
C LEU A 135 12.37 -5.78 4.56
N LEU A 136 11.56 -6.14 5.55
CA LEU A 136 10.17 -6.54 5.42
C LEU A 136 9.45 -6.25 6.74
N VAL A 137 8.20 -5.81 6.62
CA VAL A 137 7.20 -5.81 7.69
C VAL A 137 5.94 -6.46 7.10
N THR A 138 5.20 -7.22 7.90
CA THR A 138 3.88 -7.72 7.52
C THR A 138 2.82 -6.72 8.01
N PRO A 139 2.37 -5.76 7.18
CA PRO A 139 1.41 -4.77 7.61
C PRO A 139 0.07 -5.43 7.99
N LEU A 140 -0.59 -4.91 9.03
CA LEU A 140 -1.93 -5.37 9.42
C LEU A 140 -2.98 -4.67 8.56
N VAL A 141 -3.92 -5.45 8.04
CA VAL A 141 -5.04 -4.94 7.24
C VAL A 141 -5.89 -4.00 8.10
N ASN A 142 -6.30 -2.86 7.53
CA ASN A 142 -7.14 -1.91 8.24
C ASN A 142 -8.62 -2.31 8.14
N HIS A 143 -9.09 -3.15 9.07
CA HIS A 143 -10.47 -3.64 9.08
C HIS A 143 -11.51 -2.50 8.88
N PRO A 144 -12.53 -2.64 8.02
CA PRO A 144 -12.97 -3.86 7.32
C PRO A 144 -12.40 -4.03 5.90
N GLU A 145 -11.31 -3.35 5.54
CA GLU A 145 -10.66 -3.51 4.24
C GLU A 145 -10.16 -4.96 4.05
N VAL A 146 -9.99 -5.36 2.79
CA VAL A 146 -9.47 -6.69 2.45
C VAL A 146 -7.95 -6.72 2.38
N GLY A 147 -7.30 -5.60 2.00
CA GLY A 147 -5.87 -5.59 1.76
C GLY A 147 -5.14 -4.32 2.16
N ILE A 148 -3.83 -4.45 2.31
CA ILE A 148 -2.88 -3.36 2.54
C ILE A 148 -1.59 -3.60 1.75
N LEU A 149 -1.17 -2.61 0.97
CA LEU A 149 0.10 -2.62 0.24
C LEU A 149 1.20 -1.93 1.05
N GLY A 150 2.37 -2.56 1.14
CA GLY A 150 3.53 -2.06 1.86
C GLY A 150 4.71 -1.82 0.93
N ILE A 151 5.29 -0.62 0.98
CA ILE A 151 6.58 -0.28 0.36
C ILE A 151 7.66 -0.29 1.43
N HIS A 152 8.63 -1.20 1.29
CA HIS A 152 9.71 -1.41 2.25
C HIS A 152 10.95 -0.62 1.86
N ARG A 153 12.07 -0.90 2.53
CA ARG A 153 13.34 -0.20 2.30
C ARG A 153 13.81 -0.29 0.85
N ILE A 154 13.90 0.89 0.23
CA ILE A 154 14.48 1.12 -1.09
C ILE A 154 15.95 1.54 -0.92
N ALA A 155 16.88 0.81 -1.52
CA ALA A 155 18.31 1.08 -1.41
C ALA A 155 19.08 0.54 -2.63
N PRO A 156 20.30 1.06 -2.91
CA PRO A 156 21.19 0.43 -3.87
C PRO A 156 21.51 -1.02 -3.47
N ARG A 157 21.31 -1.97 -4.39
CA ARG A 157 21.63 -3.39 -4.24
C ARG A 157 22.34 -3.92 -5.49
N PRO A 158 23.27 -4.88 -5.36
CA PRO A 158 23.75 -5.64 -6.50
C PRO A 158 22.65 -6.58 -7.00
N VAL A 159 22.35 -6.55 -8.29
CA VAL A 159 21.40 -7.46 -8.96
C VAL A 159 22.05 -8.06 -10.21
N VAL A 160 21.55 -9.20 -10.66
CA VAL A 160 21.99 -9.80 -11.93
C VAL A 160 21.05 -9.35 -13.04
N GLN A 161 21.60 -8.73 -14.08
CA GLN A 161 20.88 -8.35 -15.29
C GLN A 161 21.70 -8.78 -16.50
N ASP A 162 21.09 -9.54 -17.41
CA ASP A 162 21.75 -10.06 -18.62
C ASP A 162 23.07 -10.81 -18.34
N GLY A 163 23.14 -11.50 -17.20
CA GLY A 163 24.32 -12.25 -16.75
C GLY A 163 25.38 -11.42 -16.02
N GLU A 164 25.22 -10.09 -15.94
CA GLU A 164 26.16 -9.18 -15.29
C GLU A 164 25.64 -8.69 -13.94
N VAL A 165 26.55 -8.47 -12.98
CA VAL A 165 26.21 -7.86 -11.68
C VAL A 165 26.22 -6.34 -11.82
N VAL A 166 25.05 -5.72 -11.71
CA VAL A 166 24.86 -4.27 -11.78
C VAL A 166 24.26 -3.72 -10.48
N VAL A 167 24.50 -2.44 -10.19
CA VAL A 167 23.86 -1.78 -9.03
C VAL A 167 22.55 -1.16 -9.46
N ARG A 168 21.46 -1.54 -8.79
CA ARG A 168 20.10 -1.00 -8.97
C ARG A 168 19.53 -0.47 -7.66
N THR A 169 18.58 0.43 -7.73
CA THR A 169 17.85 0.92 -6.54
C THR A 169 16.63 0.05 -6.34
N VAL A 170 16.73 -0.94 -5.44
CA VAL A 170 15.73 -2.00 -5.27
C VAL A 170 15.07 -1.88 -3.90
N GLY A 171 13.77 -2.19 -3.85
CA GLY A 171 13.01 -2.32 -2.62
C GLY A 171 12.03 -3.47 -2.70
N ASN A 172 11.47 -3.86 -1.55
CA ASN A 172 10.44 -4.87 -1.51
C ASN A 172 9.07 -4.20 -1.52
N VAL A 173 8.12 -4.79 -2.22
CA VAL A 173 6.69 -4.46 -2.20
C VAL A 173 5.96 -5.67 -1.63
N SER A 174 5.01 -5.45 -0.74
CA SER A 174 4.21 -6.54 -0.16
C SER A 174 2.73 -6.22 -0.21
N VAL A 175 1.89 -7.22 -0.35
CA VAL A 175 0.46 -7.10 -0.01
C VAL A 175 0.14 -8.04 1.14
N THR A 176 -0.48 -7.51 2.19
CA THR A 176 -1.18 -8.35 3.18
C THR A 176 -2.66 -8.31 2.87
N PHE A 177 -3.32 -9.47 2.86
CA PHE A 177 -4.72 -9.59 2.49
C PHE A 177 -5.46 -10.60 3.36
N ASP A 178 -6.78 -10.43 3.44
CA ASP A 178 -7.69 -11.40 4.06
C ASP A 178 -7.81 -12.65 3.18
N HIS A 179 -7.23 -13.77 3.63
CA HIS A 179 -7.20 -15.01 2.85
C HIS A 179 -8.58 -15.70 2.76
N ARG A 180 -9.61 -15.17 3.43
CA ARG A 180 -11.01 -15.57 3.22
C ARG A 180 -11.59 -14.99 1.92
N VAL A 181 -11.06 -13.87 1.45
CA VAL A 181 -11.58 -13.13 0.28
C VAL A 181 -10.69 -13.32 -0.95
N VAL A 182 -9.37 -13.29 -0.76
CA VAL A 182 -8.39 -13.34 -1.86
C VAL A 182 -7.44 -14.51 -1.62
N ASP A 183 -7.09 -15.24 -2.68
CA ASP A 183 -6.07 -16.29 -2.60
C ASP A 183 -4.66 -15.74 -2.93
N GLY A 184 -3.64 -16.56 -2.67
CA GLY A 184 -2.25 -16.17 -2.91
C GLY A 184 -1.91 -15.88 -4.37
N ALA A 185 -2.56 -16.52 -5.33
CA ALA A 185 -2.27 -16.29 -6.75
C ALA A 185 -2.79 -14.92 -7.19
N ARG A 186 -4.03 -14.57 -6.82
CA ARG A 186 -4.63 -13.27 -7.10
C ARG A 186 -3.91 -12.13 -6.40
N ALA A 187 -3.50 -12.32 -5.15
CA ALA A 187 -2.70 -11.34 -4.42
C ALA A 187 -1.31 -11.14 -5.06
N ALA A 188 -0.69 -12.20 -5.56
CA ALA A 188 0.57 -12.12 -6.29
C ALA A 188 0.41 -11.38 -7.61
N GLU A 189 -0.58 -11.74 -8.44
CA GLU A 189 -0.88 -11.06 -9.70
C GLU A 189 -1.12 -9.56 -9.50
N PHE A 190 -1.91 -9.16 -8.50
CA PHE A 190 -2.11 -7.76 -8.14
C PHE A 190 -0.80 -7.05 -7.79
N THR A 191 0.02 -7.67 -6.94
CA THR A 191 1.30 -7.06 -6.52
C THR A 191 2.25 -6.91 -7.70
N LEU A 192 2.29 -7.90 -8.59
CA LEU A 192 3.10 -7.88 -9.79
C LEU A 192 2.62 -6.81 -10.78
N ASP A 193 1.31 -6.58 -10.90
CA ASP A 193 0.71 -5.52 -11.74
C ASP A 193 1.05 -4.12 -11.21
N VAL A 194 0.97 -3.91 -9.89
CA VAL A 194 1.43 -2.67 -9.23
C VAL A 194 2.92 -2.44 -9.51
N ILE A 195 3.75 -3.48 -9.35
CA ILE A 195 5.20 -3.38 -9.60
C ILE A 195 5.48 -3.04 -11.06
N ALA A 196 4.83 -3.71 -12.01
CA ALA A 196 5.01 -3.45 -13.44
C ALA A 196 4.61 -2.01 -13.81
N THR A 197 3.54 -1.50 -13.20
CA THR A 197 3.10 -0.11 -13.39
C THR A 197 4.13 0.89 -12.85
N LEU A 198 4.72 0.62 -11.68
CA LEU A 198 5.77 1.46 -11.08
C LEU A 198 7.08 1.45 -11.87
N GLU A 199 7.50 0.27 -12.31
CA GLU A 199 8.73 0.08 -13.11
C GLU A 199 8.61 0.74 -14.49
N GLY A 200 7.41 0.78 -15.05
CA GLY A 200 7.12 1.42 -16.33
C GLY A 200 7.68 0.65 -17.54
N PRO A 201 7.40 1.13 -18.78
CA PRO A 201 7.81 0.45 -20.00
C PRO A 201 9.33 0.53 -20.19
N GLY A 202 9.99 -0.63 -20.26
CA GLY A 202 11.42 -0.75 -20.60
C GLY A 202 12.36 -1.12 -19.43
N VAL A 203 11.84 -1.22 -18.21
CA VAL A 203 12.54 -1.91 -17.12
C VAL A 203 12.32 -3.40 -17.32
N SER A 204 13.38 -4.12 -17.70
CA SER A 204 13.33 -5.58 -17.75
C SER A 204 13.14 -6.06 -16.30
N PRO A 205 12.08 -6.81 -15.98
CA PRO A 205 11.90 -7.30 -14.62
C PRO A 205 13.16 -8.08 -14.22
N ALA A 206 13.64 -7.87 -12.99
CA ALA A 206 14.69 -8.73 -12.45
C ALA A 206 14.28 -10.20 -12.69
N PRO A 207 15.21 -11.09 -13.06
CA PRO A 207 14.87 -12.43 -13.51
C PRO A 207 13.99 -13.14 -12.48
N ARG A 208 12.68 -13.18 -12.75
CA ARG A 208 11.71 -13.92 -11.93
C ARG A 208 11.97 -15.39 -12.21
N GLN A 209 12.39 -16.14 -11.19
CA GLN A 209 12.76 -17.54 -11.37
C GLN A 209 11.56 -18.32 -11.96
N HIS A 210 11.80 -18.97 -13.10
CA HIS A 210 10.95 -20.04 -13.63
C HIS A 210 11.24 -21.34 -12.90
#